data_AF-A0A9N8EEF0-F1
#
_entry.id   AF-A0A9N8EEF0-F1
#
_cell.length_a   1.000
_cell.length_b   1.000
_cell.length_c   1.000
_cell.angle_alpha   90.00
_cell.angle_beta   90.00
_cell.angle_gamma   90.00
#
_symmetry.space_group_name_H-M   'P 1'
#
loop_
_entity.id
_entity.type
_entity.pdbx_description
1 polymer ?
#
loop_
_entity_poly.entity_id
_entity_poly.type
_entity_poly.pdbx_seq_one_letter_code
_entity_poly.pdbx_strand_id
1 'polypeptide(L)'
;MPEYNDGSEYAMKNRDINNILEQNKKFVEAIGQEFFDGLGSKHEPKYMWIGCADARVPSNELCGEKPGSIFVVRNVANMVVSTDVNLLSALQFAVTTLGVKHIIVCGHYDCGGIRAAMNKANVGAPLSLWLRNIKDVYRTHKEELNGIEDPEKRHRRFVELNVIEQCVNLFKTEVIQKTRIDTFLDPECNFPAPRIHALVYDPMTGYLQNLNVDFSEYLGDLKDIYELYNPPDYIKEAELLLDAKSSTEEEDAPSLEGIDKSSSPADGLDAVWEFLGIKKTDGS
;
A
#
# COMPACT_ATOMS: atom_id res chain seq x y z
N MET A 1 22.59 -7.07 17.68
CA MET A 1 21.18 -7.54 17.74
C MET A 1 21.12 -8.65 18.79
N PRO A 2 20.03 -8.75 19.57
CA PRO A 2 19.85 -9.91 20.44
C PRO A 2 19.91 -11.19 19.59
N GLU A 3 20.62 -12.21 20.06
CA GLU A 3 20.60 -13.52 19.41
C GLU A 3 19.18 -14.08 19.50
N TYR A 4 18.51 -14.21 18.35
CA TYR A 4 17.26 -14.94 18.28
C TYR A 4 17.58 -16.42 18.47
N ASN A 5 16.90 -17.05 19.43
CA ASN A 5 17.05 -18.48 19.69
C ASN A 5 16.78 -19.24 18.38
N ASP A 6 17.73 -20.07 17.96
CA ASP A 6 17.83 -20.68 16.61
C ASP A 6 16.74 -21.72 16.27
N GLY A 7 15.67 -21.80 17.07
CA GLY A 7 14.61 -22.77 16.88
C GLY A 7 15.07 -24.21 17.07
N SER A 8 16.25 -24.45 17.65
CA SER A 8 16.68 -25.80 18.05
C SER A 8 15.65 -26.44 19.00
N GLU A 9 15.67 -27.77 19.02
CA GLU A 9 14.82 -28.78 19.69
C GLU A 9 14.05 -28.35 20.97
N TYR A 10 14.55 -27.37 21.71
CA TYR A 10 13.92 -26.70 22.86
C TYR A 10 12.57 -26.02 22.53
N ALA A 11 12.45 -25.34 21.38
CA ALA A 11 11.21 -24.65 20.99
C ALA A 11 10.08 -25.63 20.62
N MET A 12 10.42 -26.80 20.07
CA MET A 12 9.44 -27.85 19.75
C MET A 12 8.95 -28.61 21.00
N LYS A 13 9.78 -28.70 22.05
CA LYS A 13 9.47 -29.42 23.29
C LYS A 13 8.61 -28.61 24.28
N ASN A 14 8.63 -27.27 24.25
CA ASN A 14 7.90 -26.41 25.19
C ASN A 14 7.00 -25.38 24.48
N ARG A 15 5.79 -25.82 24.08
CA ARG A 15 4.73 -24.98 23.49
C ARG A 15 3.92 -24.19 24.54
N ASP A 16 4.51 -23.91 25.69
CA ASP A 16 3.81 -23.22 26.78
C ASP A 16 4.00 -21.70 26.65
N ILE A 17 2.93 -20.93 26.94
CA ILE A 17 2.95 -19.46 26.97
C ILE A 17 4.03 -18.92 27.91
N ASN A 18 4.37 -19.69 28.94
CA ASN A 18 5.45 -19.36 29.88
C ASN A 18 6.80 -19.15 29.19
N ASN A 19 7.11 -19.89 28.12
CA ASN A 19 8.34 -19.67 27.37
C ASN A 19 8.34 -18.29 26.69
N ILE A 20 7.22 -17.86 26.09
CA ILE A 20 7.12 -16.53 25.48
C ILE A 20 7.32 -15.43 26.53
N LEU A 21 6.74 -15.58 27.72
CA LEU A 21 6.91 -14.62 28.81
C LEU A 21 8.36 -14.56 29.31
N GLU A 22 9.04 -15.71 29.40
CA GLU A 22 10.45 -15.76 29.78
C GLU A 22 11.36 -15.14 28.71
N GLN A 23 11.12 -15.44 27.43
CA GLN A 23 11.86 -14.83 26.33
C GLN A 23 11.62 -13.31 26.25
N ASN A 24 10.39 -12.85 26.52
CA ASN A 24 10.10 -11.42 26.59
C ASN A 24 10.88 -10.73 27.72
N LYS A 25 10.96 -11.33 28.91
CA LYS A 25 11.80 -10.79 30.00
C LYS A 25 13.25 -10.66 29.57
N LYS A 26 13.83 -11.72 28.99
CA LYS A 26 15.20 -11.72 28.46
C LYS A 26 15.40 -10.64 27.39
N PHE A 27 14.42 -10.47 26.50
CA PHE A 27 14.44 -9.42 25.48
C PHE A 27 14.47 -8.01 26.10
N VAL A 28 13.60 -7.72 27.08
CA VAL A 28 13.55 -6.43 27.77
C VAL A 28 14.86 -6.15 28.51
N GLU A 29 15.37 -7.15 29.24
CA GLU A 29 16.65 -7.04 29.97
C GLU A 29 17.84 -6.82 29.03
N ALA A 30 17.83 -7.43 27.84
CA ALA A 30 18.90 -7.30 26.86
C ALA A 30 18.87 -5.96 26.09
N ILE A 31 17.68 -5.42 25.80
CA ILE A 31 17.52 -4.21 24.98
C ILE A 31 17.59 -2.91 25.79
N GLY A 32 17.35 -2.98 27.10
CA GLY A 32 17.40 -1.84 28.02
C GLY A 32 16.10 -1.03 28.07
N GLN A 33 15.89 -0.31 29.17
CA GLN A 33 14.68 0.49 29.37
C GLN A 33 14.61 1.68 28.40
N GLU A 34 15.76 2.24 28.00
CA GLU A 34 15.81 3.40 27.10
C GLU A 34 15.18 3.09 25.73
N PHE A 35 15.14 1.82 25.31
CA PHE A 35 14.47 1.41 24.09
C PHE A 35 12.96 1.67 24.11
N PHE A 36 12.34 1.61 25.30
CA PHE A 36 10.91 1.79 25.48
C PHE A 36 10.52 3.25 25.75
N ASP A 37 11.50 4.12 25.94
CA ASP A 37 11.27 5.55 26.17
C ASP A 37 10.57 6.16 24.96
N GLY A 38 9.42 6.80 25.21
CA GLY A 38 8.61 7.40 24.16
C GLY A 38 7.70 6.42 23.38
N LEU A 39 7.86 5.09 23.50
CA LEU A 39 6.96 4.14 22.82
C LEU A 39 5.52 4.20 23.34
N GLY A 40 5.34 4.57 24.61
CA GLY A 40 4.01 4.79 25.21
C GLY A 40 3.43 6.18 25.00
N SER A 41 4.15 7.07 24.29
CA SER A 41 3.69 8.42 23.99
C SER A 41 2.78 8.46 22.74
N LYS A 42 2.46 9.66 22.22
CA LYS A 42 1.59 9.79 21.06
C LYS A 42 2.19 9.06 19.86
N HIS A 43 1.43 8.12 19.30
CA HIS A 43 1.85 7.34 18.13
C HIS A 43 1.63 8.16 16.85
N GLU A 44 2.71 8.46 16.14
CA GLU A 44 2.70 9.24 14.88
C GLU A 44 3.46 8.48 13.79
N PRO A 45 2.89 7.36 13.29
CA PRO A 45 3.54 6.56 12.27
C PRO A 45 3.63 7.32 10.95
N LYS A 46 4.75 7.17 10.25
CA LYS A 46 4.99 7.80 8.94
C LYS A 46 4.32 7.02 7.81
N TYR A 47 4.25 5.70 7.98
CA TYR A 47 3.78 4.75 6.97
C TYR A 47 2.64 3.91 7.52
N MET A 48 1.68 3.60 6.66
CA MET A 48 0.80 2.44 6.84
C MET A 48 1.33 1.28 6.01
N TRP A 49 1.35 0.07 6.56
CA TRP A 49 1.79 -1.15 5.90
C TRP A 49 0.66 -2.18 5.86
N ILE A 50 0.23 -2.54 4.66
CA ILE A 50 -0.73 -3.62 4.40
C ILE A 50 0.08 -4.81 3.88
N GLY A 51 0.29 -5.79 4.76
CA GLY A 51 1.15 -6.94 4.49
C GLY A 51 0.42 -8.29 4.60
N CYS A 52 1.10 -9.35 4.16
CA CYS A 52 0.55 -10.69 4.29
C CYS A 52 0.76 -11.22 5.71
N ALA A 53 -0.23 -11.92 6.27
CA ALA A 53 -0.11 -12.62 7.56
C ALA A 53 0.96 -13.74 7.55
N ASP A 54 1.31 -14.26 6.37
CA ASP A 54 2.36 -15.27 6.15
C ASP A 54 3.77 -14.67 5.90
N ALA A 55 3.90 -13.33 5.90
CA ALA A 55 5.22 -12.70 5.79
C ALA A 55 6.12 -13.06 6.99
N ARG A 56 7.37 -13.47 6.69
CA ARG A 56 8.29 -14.05 7.69
C ARG A 56 9.20 -13.04 8.37
N VAL A 57 9.22 -11.80 7.89
CA VAL A 57 9.99 -10.71 8.48
C VAL A 57 9.03 -9.56 8.80
N PRO A 58 9.08 -8.98 10.00
CA PRO A 58 8.20 -7.86 10.32
C PRO A 58 8.63 -6.58 9.57
N SER A 59 7.68 -5.68 9.36
CA SER A 59 7.86 -4.53 8.45
C SER A 59 8.87 -3.50 8.94
N ASN A 60 8.98 -3.31 10.26
CA ASN A 60 9.96 -2.37 10.83
C ASN A 60 11.38 -2.82 10.50
N GLU A 61 11.67 -4.11 10.64
CA GLU A 61 12.96 -4.71 10.35
C GLU A 61 13.29 -4.68 8.86
N LEU A 62 12.30 -4.96 7.99
CA LEU A 62 12.47 -4.85 6.54
C LEU A 62 12.80 -3.43 6.08
N CYS A 63 12.20 -2.43 6.72
CA CYS A 63 12.39 -1.02 6.36
C CYS A 63 13.56 -0.35 7.12
N GLY A 64 14.18 -1.03 8.10
CA GLY A 64 15.16 -0.40 8.99
C GLY A 64 14.57 0.73 9.85
N GLU A 65 13.28 0.65 10.15
CA GLU A 65 12.53 1.66 10.89
C GLU A 65 12.41 1.33 12.38
N LYS A 66 12.26 2.35 13.21
CA LYS A 66 12.07 2.17 14.65
C LYS A 66 10.65 1.64 14.95
N PRO A 67 10.46 0.88 16.05
CA PRO A 67 9.12 0.51 16.50
C PRO A 67 8.19 1.73 16.61
N GLY A 68 6.95 1.59 16.18
CA GLY A 68 5.97 2.68 16.16
C GLY A 68 6.08 3.65 14.96
N SER A 69 7.05 3.44 14.05
CA SER A 69 7.16 4.28 12.84
C SER A 69 6.22 3.82 11.71
N ILE A 70 5.69 2.59 11.82
CA ILE A 70 4.83 1.96 10.81
C ILE A 70 3.54 1.45 11.48
N PHE A 71 2.39 1.86 10.95
CA PHE A 71 1.07 1.34 11.31
C PHE A 71 0.75 0.10 10.47
N VAL A 72 0.67 -1.08 11.09
CA VAL A 72 0.67 -2.36 10.36
C VAL A 72 -0.70 -3.05 10.40
N VAL A 73 -1.19 -3.44 9.23
CA VAL A 73 -2.33 -4.35 9.05
C VAL A 73 -1.84 -5.59 8.29
N ARG A 74 -2.22 -6.78 8.76
CA ARG A 74 -1.87 -8.04 8.10
C ARG A 74 -3.09 -8.93 7.92
N ASN A 75 -3.28 -9.43 6.70
CA ASN A 75 -4.27 -10.46 6.38
C ASN A 75 -3.69 -11.46 5.37
N VAL A 76 -4.40 -12.54 5.06
CA VAL A 76 -3.88 -13.56 4.13
C VAL A 76 -3.77 -12.95 2.73
N ALA A 77 -2.56 -12.92 2.16
CA ALA A 77 -2.25 -12.34 0.85
C ALA A 77 -2.52 -10.83 0.70
N ASN A 78 -2.38 -10.05 1.79
CA ASN A 78 -2.34 -8.58 1.77
C ASN A 78 -3.48 -7.92 0.96
N MET A 79 -4.70 -8.45 1.10
CA MET A 79 -5.88 -8.03 0.34
C MET A 79 -6.46 -6.74 0.86
N VAL A 80 -7.00 -5.92 -0.05
CA VAL A 80 -7.81 -4.74 0.22
C VAL A 80 -9.19 -5.01 -0.38
N VAL A 81 -10.14 -5.43 0.46
CA VAL A 81 -11.50 -5.80 0.05
C VAL A 81 -12.46 -4.69 0.44
N SER A 82 -13.32 -4.26 -0.49
CA SER A 82 -14.23 -3.12 -0.33
C SER A 82 -15.28 -3.26 0.77
N THR A 83 -15.49 -4.48 1.28
CA THR A 83 -16.42 -4.78 2.38
C THR A 83 -15.69 -5.31 3.62
N ASP A 84 -14.37 -5.32 3.64
CA ASP A 84 -13.60 -5.75 4.82
C ASP A 84 -13.46 -4.59 5.82
N VAL A 85 -14.41 -4.52 6.75
CA VAL A 85 -14.44 -3.48 7.79
C VAL A 85 -13.18 -3.52 8.67
N ASN A 86 -12.49 -4.66 8.79
CA ASN A 86 -11.23 -4.73 9.54
C ASN A 86 -10.18 -3.83 8.90
N LEU A 87 -9.87 -4.06 7.61
CA LEU A 87 -8.90 -3.24 6.90
C LEU A 87 -9.38 -1.80 6.71
N LEU A 88 -10.65 -1.58 6.36
CA LEU A 88 -11.17 -0.24 6.08
C LEU A 88 -11.19 0.66 7.31
N SER A 89 -11.52 0.12 8.49
CA SER A 89 -11.46 0.89 9.74
C SER A 89 -10.02 1.26 10.10
N ALA A 90 -9.07 0.34 9.91
CA ALA A 90 -7.64 0.59 10.13
C ALA A 90 -7.08 1.62 9.13
N LEU A 91 -7.49 1.54 7.86
CA LEU A 91 -7.18 2.52 6.82
C LEU A 91 -7.67 3.91 7.20
N GLN A 92 -8.94 4.03 7.58
CA GLN A 92 -9.50 5.31 7.99
C GLN A 92 -8.77 5.89 9.20
N PHE A 93 -8.53 5.08 10.23
CA PHE A 93 -7.79 5.52 11.41
C PHE A 93 -6.37 6.00 11.07
N ALA A 94 -5.64 5.26 10.24
CA ALA A 94 -4.30 5.65 9.82
C ALA A 94 -4.30 6.98 9.06
N VAL A 95 -5.23 7.15 8.12
CA VAL A 95 -5.28 8.33 7.25
C VAL A 95 -5.83 9.55 8.00
N THR A 96 -6.98 9.45 8.65
CA THR A 96 -7.67 10.61 9.22
C THR A 96 -7.26 10.93 10.65
N THR A 97 -6.84 9.93 11.43
CA THR A 97 -6.49 10.13 12.85
C THR A 97 -4.99 10.23 13.05
N LEU A 98 -4.21 9.38 12.38
CA LEU A 98 -2.74 9.37 12.51
C LEU A 98 -2.05 10.24 11.46
N GLY A 99 -2.75 10.65 10.40
CA GLY A 99 -2.18 11.51 9.35
C GLY A 99 -1.06 10.85 8.55
N VAL A 100 -1.13 9.52 8.35
CA VAL A 100 -0.10 8.80 7.58
C VAL A 100 -0.01 9.36 6.16
N LYS A 101 1.21 9.62 5.69
CA LYS A 101 1.44 10.23 4.37
C LYS A 101 1.71 9.21 3.27
N HIS A 102 2.01 7.97 3.66
CA HIS A 102 2.39 6.89 2.75
C HIS A 102 1.70 5.60 3.16
N ILE A 103 1.07 4.94 2.21
CA ILE A 103 0.49 3.61 2.37
C ILE A 103 1.27 2.66 1.47
N ILE A 104 1.73 1.56 2.04
CA ILE A 104 2.48 0.53 1.35
C ILE A 104 1.62 -0.73 1.34
N VAL A 105 1.29 -1.22 0.15
CA VAL A 105 0.83 -2.61 -0.02
C VAL A 105 2.05 -3.44 -0.34
N CYS A 106 2.40 -4.34 0.57
CA CYS A 106 3.57 -5.22 0.38
C CYS A 106 3.14 -6.67 0.20
N GLY A 107 3.33 -7.16 -1.01
CA GLY A 107 3.32 -8.59 -1.30
C GLY A 107 4.63 -9.25 -0.88
N HIS A 108 4.66 -10.57 -0.92
CA HIS A 108 5.92 -11.31 -0.82
C HIS A 108 5.91 -12.50 -1.77
N TYR A 109 7.05 -12.79 -2.37
CA TYR A 109 7.21 -14.02 -3.12
C TYR A 109 7.05 -15.24 -2.19
N ASP A 110 6.73 -16.38 -2.79
CA ASP A 110 6.37 -17.61 -2.09
C ASP A 110 5.15 -17.52 -1.15
N CYS A 111 4.28 -16.52 -1.32
CA CYS A 111 3.08 -16.36 -0.52
C CYS A 111 2.16 -17.59 -0.55
N GLY A 112 1.94 -18.20 0.62
CA GLY A 112 1.08 -19.38 0.77
C GLY A 112 -0.38 -19.11 0.40
N GLY A 113 -0.89 -17.90 0.67
CA GLY A 113 -2.25 -17.50 0.29
C GLY A 113 -2.45 -17.43 -1.23
N ILE A 114 -1.48 -16.86 -1.95
CA ILE A 114 -1.48 -16.81 -3.41
C ILE A 114 -1.36 -18.23 -3.99
N ARG A 115 -0.44 -19.07 -3.46
CA ARG A 115 -0.32 -20.48 -3.88
C ARG A 115 -1.64 -21.26 -3.67
N ALA A 116 -2.30 -21.05 -2.53
CA ALA A 116 -3.59 -21.68 -2.24
C ALA A 116 -4.69 -21.24 -3.22
N ALA A 117 -4.71 -19.96 -3.61
CA ALA A 117 -5.67 -19.44 -4.57
C ALA A 117 -5.45 -19.98 -6.01
N MET A 118 -4.20 -20.23 -6.40
CA MET A 118 -3.89 -20.89 -7.68
C MET A 118 -4.37 -22.35 -7.73
N ASN A 119 -4.52 -22.99 -6.57
CA ASN A 119 -5.00 -24.36 -6.49
C ASN A 119 -6.55 -24.43 -6.64
N LYS A 120 -7.01 -25.51 -7.27
CA LYS A 120 -8.44 -25.84 -7.44
C LYS A 120 -9.01 -26.56 -6.21
N ALA A 121 -8.17 -27.00 -5.27
CA ALA A 121 -8.60 -27.70 -4.07
C ALA A 121 -9.55 -26.85 -3.20
N ASN A 122 -10.57 -27.50 -2.65
CA ASN A 122 -11.48 -26.86 -1.69
C ASN A 122 -10.82 -26.86 -0.31
N VAL A 123 -10.50 -25.67 0.19
CA VAL A 123 -9.88 -25.46 1.51
C VAL A 123 -10.90 -25.20 2.63
N GLY A 124 -12.20 -25.30 2.34
CA GLY A 124 -13.28 -25.06 3.31
C GLY A 124 -13.53 -23.58 3.61
N ALA A 125 -14.66 -23.26 4.23
CA ALA A 125 -14.96 -21.91 4.71
C ALA A 125 -14.36 -21.69 6.12
N PRO A 126 -14.00 -20.46 6.51
CA PRO A 126 -14.17 -19.20 5.76
C PRO A 126 -13.04 -18.91 4.75
N LEU A 127 -11.93 -19.67 4.78
CA LEU A 127 -10.76 -19.40 3.93
C LEU A 127 -11.09 -19.40 2.44
N SER A 128 -11.89 -20.35 1.96
CA SER A 128 -12.33 -20.38 0.56
C SER A 128 -13.14 -19.16 0.13
N LEU A 129 -13.82 -18.46 1.04
CA LEU A 129 -14.50 -17.20 0.74
C LEU A 129 -13.48 -16.08 0.54
N TRP A 130 -12.47 -16.02 1.41
CA TRP A 130 -11.38 -15.07 1.32
C TRP A 130 -10.55 -15.25 0.03
N LEU A 131 -10.17 -16.50 -0.29
CA LEU A 131 -9.39 -16.82 -1.47
C LEU A 131 -10.13 -16.51 -2.79
N ARG A 132 -11.46 -16.35 -2.79
CA ARG A 132 -12.19 -15.92 -3.99
C ARG A 132 -11.77 -14.53 -4.45
N ASN A 133 -11.53 -13.60 -3.52
CA ASN A 133 -11.05 -12.26 -3.86
C ASN A 133 -9.70 -12.33 -4.59
N ILE A 134 -8.81 -13.23 -4.16
CA ILE A 134 -7.52 -13.48 -4.83
C ILE A 134 -7.74 -14.13 -6.20
N LYS A 135 -8.64 -15.10 -6.31
CA LYS A 135 -8.99 -15.75 -7.60
C LYS A 135 -9.60 -14.76 -8.59
N ASP A 136 -10.30 -13.72 -8.13
CA ASP A 136 -10.83 -12.68 -8.99
C ASP A 136 -9.71 -11.84 -9.62
N VAL A 137 -8.61 -11.58 -8.90
CA VAL A 137 -7.40 -11.00 -9.52
C VAL A 137 -6.87 -11.91 -10.63
N TYR A 138 -6.76 -13.23 -10.38
CA TYR A 138 -6.33 -14.17 -11.42
C TYR A 138 -7.27 -14.14 -12.63
N ARG A 139 -8.57 -14.04 -12.39
CA ARG A 139 -9.59 -13.99 -13.45
C ARG A 139 -9.45 -12.74 -14.31
N THR A 140 -9.17 -11.59 -13.71
CA THR A 140 -8.92 -10.32 -14.43
C THR A 140 -7.68 -10.43 -15.32
N HIS A 141 -6.59 -11.02 -14.80
CA HIS A 141 -5.31 -11.13 -15.49
C HIS A 141 -5.07 -12.51 -16.13
N LYS A 142 -6.16 -13.20 -16.50
CA LYS A 142 -6.12 -14.62 -16.89
C LYS A 142 -5.25 -14.87 -18.11
N GLU A 143 -5.30 -13.99 -19.10
CA GLU A 143 -4.55 -14.15 -20.35
C GLU A 143 -3.05 -14.02 -20.11
N GLU A 144 -2.62 -12.97 -19.41
CA GLU A 144 -1.23 -12.76 -19.01
C GLU A 144 -0.68 -13.92 -18.18
N LEU A 145 -1.40 -14.31 -17.12
CA LEU A 145 -0.94 -15.36 -16.21
C LEU A 145 -0.88 -16.74 -16.89
N ASN A 146 -1.85 -17.08 -17.74
CA ASN A 146 -1.83 -18.35 -18.46
C ASN A 146 -0.75 -18.38 -19.56
N GLY A 147 -0.33 -17.22 -20.07
CA GLY A 147 0.78 -17.11 -21.04
C GLY A 147 2.16 -17.42 -20.46
N ILE A 148 2.33 -17.35 -19.13
CA ILE A 148 3.60 -17.67 -18.46
C ILE A 148 3.66 -19.18 -18.24
N GLU A 149 4.53 -19.91 -18.94
CA GLU A 149 4.62 -21.38 -18.84
C GLU A 149 5.16 -21.87 -17.48
N ASP A 150 6.22 -21.22 -17.00
CA ASP A 150 6.90 -21.56 -15.75
C ASP A 150 5.99 -21.29 -14.53
N PRO A 151 5.64 -22.31 -13.73
CA PRO A 151 4.73 -22.16 -12.60
C PRO A 151 5.20 -21.18 -11.52
N GLU A 152 6.51 -21.10 -11.28
CA GLU A 152 7.10 -20.23 -10.26
C GLU A 152 7.16 -18.79 -10.76
N LYS A 153 7.51 -18.57 -12.03
CA LYS A 153 7.38 -17.23 -12.64
C LYS A 153 5.94 -16.76 -12.65
N ARG A 154 4.98 -17.66 -12.96
CA ARG A 154 3.55 -17.34 -12.92
C ARG A 154 3.09 -16.98 -11.51
N HIS A 155 3.53 -17.73 -10.50
CA HIS A 155 3.24 -17.42 -9.09
C HIS A 155 3.80 -16.04 -8.71
N ARG A 156 5.07 -15.78 -9.00
CA ARG A 156 5.71 -14.48 -8.72
C ARG A 156 4.98 -13.33 -9.39
N ARG A 157 4.61 -13.49 -10.67
CA ARG A 157 3.82 -12.48 -11.37
C ARG A 157 2.43 -12.28 -10.77
N PHE A 158 1.79 -13.36 -10.32
CA PHE A 158 0.49 -13.27 -9.66
C PHE A 158 0.57 -12.55 -8.31
N VAL A 159 1.67 -12.70 -7.56
CA VAL A 159 1.93 -11.89 -6.35
C VAL A 159 1.98 -10.40 -6.71
N GLU A 160 2.73 -10.04 -7.76
CA GLU A 160 2.87 -8.64 -8.21
C GLU A 160 1.53 -8.04 -8.62
N LEU A 161 0.77 -8.73 -9.47
CA LEU A 161 -0.56 -8.30 -9.92
C LEU A 161 -1.54 -8.17 -8.75
N ASN A 162 -1.46 -9.08 -7.76
CA ASN A 162 -2.27 -8.96 -6.54
C ASN A 162 -1.98 -7.68 -5.76
N VAL A 163 -0.71 -7.29 -5.63
CA VAL A 163 -0.32 -6.02 -5.00
C VAL A 163 -0.86 -4.84 -5.79
N ILE A 164 -0.73 -4.86 -7.11
CA ILE A 164 -1.21 -3.79 -7.99
C ILE A 164 -2.72 -3.60 -7.82
N GLU A 165 -3.52 -4.67 -7.92
CA GLU A 165 -4.97 -4.61 -7.76
C GLU A 165 -5.39 -4.12 -6.37
N GLN A 166 -4.63 -4.46 -5.33
CA GLN A 166 -4.89 -3.98 -3.98
C GLN A 166 -4.63 -2.47 -3.85
N CYS A 167 -3.59 -1.95 -4.51
CA CYS A 167 -3.37 -0.50 -4.60
C CYS A 167 -4.51 0.19 -5.36
N VAL A 168 -4.96 -0.38 -6.47
CA VAL A 168 -6.13 0.13 -7.22
C VAL A 168 -7.39 0.15 -6.33
N ASN A 169 -7.59 -0.88 -5.50
CA ASN A 169 -8.70 -0.90 -4.54
C ASN A 169 -8.60 0.19 -3.48
N LEU A 170 -7.39 0.56 -3.02
CA LEU A 170 -7.20 1.70 -2.13
C LEU A 170 -7.61 3.02 -2.78
N PHE A 171 -7.20 3.26 -4.04
CA PHE A 171 -7.56 4.48 -4.78
C PHE A 171 -9.07 4.66 -4.95
N LYS A 172 -9.84 3.56 -4.93
CA LYS A 172 -11.31 3.58 -5.00
C LYS A 172 -11.97 3.96 -3.67
N THR A 173 -11.27 3.87 -2.54
CA THR A 173 -11.89 4.15 -1.24
C THR A 173 -12.15 5.64 -1.04
N GLU A 174 -13.30 5.98 -0.47
CA GLU A 174 -13.70 7.38 -0.22
C GLU A 174 -12.68 8.13 0.65
N VAL A 175 -12.17 7.48 1.70
CA VAL A 175 -11.19 8.10 2.61
C VAL A 175 -9.91 8.51 1.89
N ILE A 176 -9.44 7.70 0.94
CA ILE A 176 -8.27 8.03 0.13
C ILE A 176 -8.60 9.15 -0.86
N GLN A 177 -9.71 9.04 -1.59
CA GLN A 177 -10.11 10.07 -2.54
C GLN A 177 -10.22 11.45 -1.88
N LYS A 178 -10.98 11.52 -0.78
CA LYS A 178 -11.18 12.76 -0.02
C LYS A 178 -9.87 13.31 0.51
N THR A 179 -9.08 12.51 1.22
CA THR A 179 -7.84 13.01 1.86
C THR A 179 -6.82 13.49 0.82
N ARG A 180 -6.72 12.80 -0.32
CA ARG A 180 -5.81 13.21 -1.41
C ARG A 180 -6.24 14.55 -2.03
N ILE A 181 -7.54 14.80 -2.16
CA ILE A 181 -8.07 16.08 -2.62
C ILE A 181 -7.83 17.17 -1.55
N ASP A 182 -8.19 16.90 -0.29
CA ASP A 182 -8.04 17.87 0.80
C ASP A 182 -6.57 18.32 0.94
N THR A 183 -5.63 17.38 0.90
CA THR A 183 -4.19 17.66 0.96
C THR A 183 -3.61 18.24 -0.33
N PHE A 184 -4.30 18.11 -1.45
CA PHE A 184 -3.93 18.82 -2.68
C PHE A 184 -4.32 20.31 -2.60
N LEU A 185 -5.48 20.61 -2.03
CA LEU A 185 -5.99 21.97 -1.87
C LEU A 185 -5.29 22.73 -0.73
N ASP A 186 -4.68 22.01 0.22
CA ASP A 186 -3.93 22.58 1.32
C ASP A 186 -2.57 23.15 0.85
N PRO A 187 -2.33 24.47 0.94
CA PRO A 187 -1.05 25.08 0.56
C PRO A 187 0.12 24.67 1.46
N GLU A 188 -0.12 24.16 2.66
CA GLU A 188 0.93 23.65 3.56
C GLU A 188 1.37 22.22 3.22
N CYS A 189 0.64 21.53 2.32
CA CYS A 189 0.95 20.18 1.90
C CYS A 189 1.85 20.15 0.66
N ASN A 190 3.05 19.59 0.82
CA ASN A 190 4.03 19.45 -0.27
C ASN A 190 3.59 18.49 -1.39
N PHE A 191 2.65 17.59 -1.12
CA PHE A 191 2.12 16.65 -2.11
C PHE A 191 0.74 16.09 -1.68
N PRO A 192 -0.08 15.64 -2.62
CA PRO A 192 -1.35 14.98 -2.31
C PRO A 192 -1.14 13.63 -1.59
N ALA A 193 -1.61 13.54 -0.35
CA ALA A 193 -1.41 12.44 0.57
C ALA A 193 -2.73 11.70 0.88
N PRO A 194 -2.70 10.38 1.17
CA PRO A 194 -1.50 9.54 1.26
C PRO A 194 -1.06 8.98 -0.10
N ARG A 195 0.25 9.00 -0.41
CA ARG A 195 0.79 8.28 -1.60
C ARG A 195 0.70 6.77 -1.38
N ILE A 196 0.33 6.02 -2.40
CA ILE A 196 0.17 4.56 -2.35
C ILE A 196 1.32 3.89 -3.11
N HIS A 197 1.97 2.91 -2.47
CA HIS A 197 3.17 2.25 -2.98
C HIS A 197 2.94 0.74 -3.11
N ALA A 198 3.26 0.20 -4.29
CA ALA A 198 3.23 -1.24 -4.57
C ALA A 198 4.62 -1.85 -4.40
N LEU A 199 4.83 -2.57 -3.30
CA LEU A 199 6.10 -3.24 -3.02
C LEU A 199 5.94 -4.76 -3.00
N VAL A 200 7.03 -5.46 -3.34
CA VAL A 200 7.14 -6.91 -3.15
C VAL A 200 8.46 -7.23 -2.44
N TYR A 201 8.37 -8.06 -1.41
CA TYR A 201 9.53 -8.58 -0.68
C TYR A 201 9.94 -9.96 -1.21
N ASP A 202 11.24 -10.17 -1.42
CA ASP A 202 11.80 -11.48 -1.73
C ASP A 202 12.40 -12.16 -0.49
N PRO A 203 11.78 -13.24 0.03
CA PRO A 203 12.26 -13.93 1.23
C PRO A 203 13.62 -14.62 1.08
N MET A 204 14.07 -14.87 -0.15
CA MET A 204 15.35 -15.51 -0.42
C MET A 204 16.50 -14.50 -0.36
N THR A 205 16.24 -13.24 -0.72
CA THR A 205 17.28 -12.21 -0.83
C THR A 205 17.21 -11.16 0.27
N GLY A 206 16.05 -10.98 0.88
CA GLY A 206 15.82 -9.92 1.88
C GLY A 206 15.40 -8.58 1.26
N TYR A 207 15.47 -8.41 -0.07
CA TYR A 207 15.25 -7.13 -0.71
C TYR A 207 13.76 -6.81 -0.90
N LEU A 208 13.43 -5.53 -0.69
CA LEU A 208 12.19 -4.91 -1.15
C LEU A 208 12.36 -4.41 -2.58
N GLN A 209 11.39 -4.71 -3.42
CA GLN A 209 11.31 -4.23 -4.79
C GLN A 209 10.08 -3.35 -4.94
N ASN A 210 10.27 -2.14 -5.47
CA ASN A 210 9.18 -1.30 -5.93
C ASN A 210 8.74 -1.77 -7.33
N LEU A 211 7.45 -2.02 -7.51
CA LEU A 211 6.89 -2.41 -8.80
C LEU A 211 6.83 -1.24 -9.80
N ASN A 212 7.04 0.00 -9.35
CA ASN A 212 7.12 1.22 -10.16
C ASN A 212 5.94 1.35 -11.14
N VAL A 213 4.74 1.15 -10.60
CA VAL A 213 3.48 1.08 -11.33
C VAL A 213 2.98 2.49 -11.58
N ASP A 214 2.59 2.77 -12.83
CA ASP A 214 1.80 3.95 -13.15
C ASP A 214 0.32 3.60 -12.92
N PHE A 215 -0.29 4.15 -11.86
CA PHE A 215 -1.68 3.86 -11.53
C PHE A 215 -2.66 4.65 -12.39
N SER A 216 -2.21 5.63 -13.15
CA SER A 216 -3.08 6.41 -14.03
C SER A 216 -3.64 5.56 -15.16
N GLU A 217 -2.89 4.57 -15.65
CA GLU A 217 -3.39 3.63 -16.66
C GLU A 217 -4.54 2.79 -16.08
N TYR A 218 -4.35 2.25 -14.87
CA TYR A 218 -5.37 1.44 -14.19
C TYR A 218 -6.61 2.25 -13.82
N LEU A 219 -6.46 3.49 -13.38
CA LEU A 219 -7.59 4.37 -13.09
C LEU A 219 -8.21 4.94 -14.38
N GLY A 220 -7.42 5.01 -15.46
CA GLY A 220 -7.78 5.24 -16.87
C GLY A 220 -8.99 4.42 -17.27
N ASP A 221 -8.79 3.11 -17.21
CA ASP A 221 -9.77 2.10 -17.61
C ASP A 221 -11.04 2.11 -16.75
N LEU A 222 -11.01 2.78 -15.60
CA LEU A 222 -12.13 2.87 -14.67
C LEU A 222 -12.98 4.12 -14.88
N LYS A 223 -12.54 5.10 -15.68
CA LYS A 223 -13.24 6.38 -15.91
C LYS A 223 -14.68 6.20 -16.42
N ASP A 224 -14.93 5.21 -17.27
CA ASP A 224 -16.25 4.94 -17.83
C ASP A 224 -17.23 4.29 -16.83
N ILE A 225 -16.71 3.84 -15.68
CA ILE A 225 -17.46 3.11 -14.64
C ILE A 225 -17.58 3.94 -13.37
N TYR A 226 -16.52 4.67 -13.02
CA TYR A 226 -16.40 5.41 -11.78
C TYR A 226 -15.98 6.86 -12.05
N GLU A 227 -16.68 7.80 -11.43
CA GLU A 227 -16.26 9.20 -11.33
C GLU A 227 -15.28 9.38 -10.15
N LEU A 228 -14.14 8.68 -10.18
CA LEU A 228 -13.11 8.80 -9.13
C LEU A 228 -12.41 10.15 -9.23
N TYR A 229 -12.18 10.80 -8.09
CA TYR A 229 -11.48 12.10 -8.01
C TYR A 229 -12.14 13.23 -8.82
N ASN A 230 -13.37 13.06 -9.29
CA ASN A 230 -14.15 14.08 -9.98
C ASN A 230 -15.29 14.55 -9.09
N PRO A 231 -15.33 15.85 -8.79
CA PRO A 231 -16.63 16.42 -8.51
C PRO A 231 -16.77 17.82 -9.13
N PRO A 232 -17.94 18.16 -9.73
CA PRO A 232 -18.23 19.48 -10.32
C PRO A 232 -17.92 20.68 -9.41
N ASP A 233 -17.91 20.46 -8.08
CA ASP A 233 -17.61 21.48 -7.09
C ASP A 233 -16.10 21.68 -6.82
N TYR A 234 -15.26 20.67 -7.07
CA TYR A 234 -13.86 20.67 -6.62
C TYR A 234 -12.88 20.92 -7.77
N ILE A 235 -13.27 20.58 -9.02
CA ILE A 235 -12.53 20.99 -10.21
C ILE A 235 -12.52 22.52 -10.32
N LYS A 236 -13.64 23.19 -10.03
CA LYS A 236 -13.68 24.67 -10.01
C LYS A 236 -12.73 25.27 -9.00
N GLU A 237 -12.66 24.72 -7.79
CA GLU A 237 -11.75 25.21 -6.75
C GLU A 237 -10.28 24.90 -7.10
N ALA A 238 -9.99 23.71 -7.62
CA ALA A 238 -8.67 23.32 -8.08
C ALA A 238 -8.17 24.18 -9.26
N GLU A 239 -9.01 24.41 -10.28
CA GLU A 239 -8.72 25.26 -11.45
C GLU A 239 -8.47 26.72 -11.02
N LEU A 240 -9.33 27.28 -10.18
CA LEU A 240 -9.15 28.64 -9.63
C LEU A 240 -7.84 28.79 -8.84
N LEU A 241 -7.42 27.74 -8.12
CA LEU A 241 -6.19 27.74 -7.34
C LEU A 241 -4.93 27.46 -8.18
N LEU A 242 -5.03 26.66 -9.24
CA LEU A 242 -3.95 26.48 -10.22
C LEU A 242 -3.72 27.76 -11.03
N ASP A 243 -4.79 28.46 -11.42
CA ASP A 243 -4.74 29.79 -12.01
C ASP A 243 -4.16 30.83 -11.03
N ALA A 244 -4.45 30.70 -9.72
CA ALA A 244 -3.84 31.54 -8.69
C ALA A 244 -2.34 31.25 -8.49
N LYS A 245 -1.91 29.98 -8.52
CA LYS A 245 -0.49 29.61 -8.39
C LYS A 245 0.34 30.00 -9.60
N SER A 246 -0.22 29.91 -10.82
CA SER A 246 0.44 30.38 -12.05
C SER A 246 0.55 31.91 -12.15
N SER A 247 -0.20 32.65 -11.33
CA SER A 247 -0.15 34.12 -11.26
C SER A 247 0.70 34.66 -10.10
N THR A 248 1.33 33.80 -9.29
CA THR A 248 2.09 34.22 -8.09
C THR A 248 3.56 33.80 -8.03
N GLU A 249 4.21 33.36 -9.11
CA GLU A 249 5.68 33.14 -9.07
C GLU A 249 6.44 33.92 -10.15
N GLU A 250 7.29 34.82 -9.64
CA GLU A 250 8.48 35.35 -10.28
C GLU A 250 9.32 34.21 -10.89
N GLU A 251 9.69 34.42 -12.14
CA GLU A 251 10.76 33.81 -12.96
C GLU A 251 11.53 32.62 -12.34
N ASP A 252 10.97 31.41 -12.44
CA ASP A 252 11.69 30.17 -12.81
C ASP A 252 10.75 28.92 -12.94
N ALA A 253 9.44 29.12 -13.12
CA ALA A 253 8.50 28.05 -13.48
C ALA A 253 8.47 27.82 -15.01
N PRO A 254 8.34 26.57 -15.50
CA PRO A 254 8.28 26.28 -16.93
C PRO A 254 7.10 27.01 -17.60
N SER A 255 7.39 27.78 -18.65
CA SER A 255 6.45 28.66 -19.34
C SER A 255 5.31 27.90 -20.01
N LEU A 256 4.07 28.31 -19.73
CA LEU A 256 2.82 27.84 -20.35
C LEU A 256 2.59 28.44 -21.76
N GLU A 257 3.53 28.29 -22.68
CA GLU A 257 3.23 28.45 -24.10
C GLU A 257 2.79 27.10 -24.67
N GLY A 258 1.50 26.79 -24.61
CA GLY A 258 0.97 25.62 -25.32
C GLY A 258 -0.39 25.05 -24.89
N ILE A 259 -1.01 25.51 -23.79
CA ILE A 259 -2.33 25.00 -23.43
C ILE A 259 -3.40 25.68 -24.29
N ASP A 260 -3.77 24.98 -25.36
CA ASP A 260 -4.92 25.31 -26.20
C ASP A 260 -6.21 25.21 -25.37
N LYS A 261 -6.87 26.35 -25.15
CA LYS A 261 -8.18 26.45 -24.47
C LYS A 261 -9.33 25.73 -25.20
N SER A 262 -9.05 25.07 -26.32
CA SER A 262 -9.95 24.18 -27.05
C SER A 262 -9.74 22.69 -26.76
N SER A 263 -8.80 22.33 -25.87
CA SER A 263 -8.47 20.95 -25.53
C SER A 263 -9.59 20.28 -24.72
N SER A 264 -9.78 18.98 -24.93
CA SER A 264 -10.93 18.22 -24.42
C SER A 264 -10.82 18.00 -22.89
N PRO A 265 -11.91 17.62 -22.19
CA PRO A 265 -11.87 17.26 -20.77
C PRO A 265 -10.81 16.20 -20.40
N ALA A 266 -10.31 15.42 -21.39
CA ALA A 266 -9.26 14.44 -21.21
C ALA A 266 -7.90 15.07 -20.87
N ASP A 267 -7.60 16.28 -21.35
CA ASP A 267 -6.30 16.93 -21.20
C ASP A 267 -6.10 17.54 -19.79
N GLY A 268 -7.19 17.97 -19.13
CA GLY A 268 -7.16 18.44 -17.73
C GLY A 268 -7.03 17.30 -16.72
N LEU A 269 -7.59 16.13 -17.01
CA LEU A 269 -7.53 14.95 -16.14
C LEU A 269 -6.12 14.35 -16.05
N ASP A 270 -5.36 14.41 -17.15
CA ASP A 270 -4.01 13.89 -17.20
C ASP A 270 -3.02 14.70 -16.35
N ALA A 271 -3.19 16.03 -16.33
CA ALA A 271 -2.46 16.91 -15.43
C ALA A 271 -2.84 16.67 -13.95
N VAL A 272 -4.13 16.46 -13.66
CA VAL A 272 -4.61 16.11 -12.32
C VAL A 272 -4.02 14.77 -11.85
N TRP A 273 -3.89 13.77 -12.71
CA TRP A 273 -3.31 12.47 -12.35
C TRP A 273 -1.80 12.50 -12.14
N GLU A 274 -1.08 13.25 -12.95
CA GLU A 274 0.35 13.50 -12.73
C GLU A 274 0.58 14.19 -11.39
N PHE A 275 -0.24 15.20 -11.10
CA PHE A 275 -0.07 16.01 -9.90
C PHE A 275 -0.57 15.32 -8.63
N LEU A 276 -1.63 14.51 -8.74
CA LEU A 276 -2.03 13.56 -7.70
C LEU A 276 -1.05 12.38 -7.59
N GLY A 277 0.15 12.39 -8.20
CA GLY A 277 1.12 11.30 -8.06
C GLY A 277 0.52 9.92 -8.36
N ILE A 278 -0.51 9.89 -9.21
CA ILE A 278 -1.16 8.70 -9.74
C ILE A 278 -0.38 8.26 -10.98
N LYS A 279 0.10 9.22 -11.80
CA LYS A 279 1.14 8.94 -12.80
C LYS A 279 2.51 8.78 -12.14
N LYS A 280 3.33 7.95 -12.77
CA LYS A 280 4.74 7.83 -12.43
C LYS A 280 5.44 9.13 -12.83
N THR A 281 6.04 9.83 -11.87
CA THR A 281 7.02 10.87 -12.17
C THR A 281 8.39 10.23 -12.16
N ASP A 282 9.17 10.43 -13.23
CA ASP A 282 10.53 9.93 -13.29
C ASP A 282 11.39 10.63 -12.22
N GLY A 283 11.65 9.94 -11.09
CA GLY A 283 12.71 10.34 -10.15
C GLY A 283 12.36 10.56 -8.68
N SER A 284 11.27 10.03 -8.12
CA SER A 284 11.06 10.04 -6.64
C SER A 284 10.65 8.71 -6.05
#